data_AF-A0A7V6HAM8-F1
#
_entry.id   AF-A0A7V6HAM8-F1
#
_cell.length_a   1.000
_cell.length_b   1.000
_cell.length_c   1.000
_cell.angle_alpha   90.00
_cell.angle_beta   90.00
_cell.angle_gamma   90.00
#
_symmetry.space_group_name_H-M   'P 1'
#
loop_
_entity.id
_entity.type
_entity.pdbx_description
1 polymer ?
#
loop_
_entity_poly.entity_id
_entity_poly.type
_entity_poly.pdbx_seq_one_letter_code
_entity_poly.pdbx_strand_id
1 'polypeptide(L)'
;MRNAVDLIFEIELIRQVEVNIDYILMLVAKYHESNCEDKSILVSIDKAVNSSIQLRSKKELIERFIETVNSDTRVDEDWKTFVEEQRETDLAAIIAEERLKQAETKRLINNSFRDGSLKTTGTDIDRIMPPVSRFGGNRGQKKQTIIEKLMAFFEKYFGLV
;
A
#
# COMPACT_ATOMS: atom_id res chain seq x y z
N MET A 1 -22.73 -34.62 42.12
CA MET A 1 -21.65 -33.69 41.72
C MET A 1 -21.40 -33.90 40.23
N ARG A 2 -21.49 -32.84 39.41
CA ARG A 2 -21.33 -32.93 37.95
C ARG A 2 -19.85 -33.12 37.63
N ASN A 3 -19.53 -34.16 36.86
CA ASN A 3 -18.20 -34.40 36.33
C ASN A 3 -17.88 -33.30 35.32
N ALA A 4 -16.92 -32.44 35.66
CA ALA A 4 -16.33 -31.45 34.76
C ALA A 4 -15.35 -32.13 33.79
N VAL A 5 -15.81 -33.17 33.11
CA VAL A 5 -15.03 -33.92 32.12
C VAL A 5 -15.78 -33.80 30.79
N ASP A 6 -15.78 -32.60 30.20
CA ASP A 6 -16.07 -32.43 28.76
C ASP A 6 -15.78 -31.01 28.22
N LEU A 7 -14.72 -30.38 28.73
CA LEU A 7 -14.23 -29.09 28.22
C LEU A 7 -12.74 -29.16 27.89
N ILE A 8 -12.30 -30.31 27.39
CA ILE A 8 -11.06 -30.41 26.64
C ILE A 8 -11.38 -29.83 25.26
N PHE A 9 -11.26 -28.51 25.15
CA PHE A 9 -11.16 -27.87 23.84
C PHE A 9 -9.97 -28.53 23.14
N GLU A 10 -10.23 -29.38 22.15
CA GLU A 10 -9.25 -29.74 21.14
C GLU A 10 -8.72 -28.42 20.56
N ILE A 11 -7.49 -28.08 20.91
CA ILE A 11 -6.77 -26.98 20.28
C ILE A 11 -6.38 -27.49 18.91
N GLU A 12 -7.33 -27.46 17.98
CA GLU A 12 -7.06 -27.67 16.58
C GLU A 12 -6.17 -26.51 16.13
N LEU A 13 -4.93 -26.81 15.79
CA LEU A 13 -3.96 -25.83 15.32
C LEU A 13 -4.39 -25.38 13.91
N ILE A 14 -5.31 -24.42 13.83
CA ILE A 14 -5.70 -23.81 12.55
C ILE A 14 -4.44 -23.17 11.99
N ARG A 15 -3.92 -23.73 10.89
CA ARG A 15 -2.92 -23.03 10.07
C ARG A 15 -3.61 -21.81 9.47
N GLN A 16 -3.46 -20.66 10.11
CA GLN A 16 -3.86 -19.40 9.51
C GLN A 16 -2.94 -19.15 8.32
N VAL A 17 -3.51 -19.11 7.12
CA VAL A 17 -2.81 -18.57 5.96
C VAL A 17 -2.59 -17.09 6.26
N GLU A 18 -1.33 -16.68 6.31
CA GLU A 18 -0.99 -15.27 6.50
C GLU A 18 -1.48 -14.49 5.27
N VAL A 19 -2.40 -13.55 5.50
CA VAL A 19 -2.96 -12.72 4.44
C VAL A 19 -1.96 -11.61 4.12
N ASN A 20 -1.23 -11.80 3.03
CA ASN A 20 -0.19 -10.91 2.53
C ASN A 20 -0.38 -10.64 1.02
N ILE A 21 0.55 -9.92 0.39
CA ILE A 21 0.41 -9.56 -1.03
C ILE A 21 0.45 -10.79 -1.96
N ASP A 22 1.29 -11.78 -1.66
CA ASP A 22 1.38 -13.01 -2.48
C ASP A 22 0.06 -13.79 -2.46
N TYR A 23 -0.60 -13.84 -1.30
CA TYR A 23 -1.94 -14.44 -1.19
C TYR A 23 -2.96 -13.67 -2.03
N ILE A 24 -2.90 -12.34 -2.06
CA ILE A 24 -3.76 -11.54 -2.95
C ILE A 24 -3.47 -11.85 -4.42
N LEU A 25 -2.20 -11.88 -4.84
CA LEU A 25 -1.84 -12.18 -6.22
C LEU A 25 -2.25 -13.59 -6.63
N MET A 26 -2.16 -14.58 -5.73
CA MET A 26 -2.70 -15.92 -5.96
C MET A 26 -4.22 -15.87 -6.20
N LEU A 27 -4.99 -15.06 -5.46
CA LEU A 27 -6.43 -14.91 -5.72
C LEU A 27 -6.69 -14.19 -7.05
N VAL A 28 -5.88 -13.20 -7.43
CA VAL A 28 -5.99 -12.53 -8.73
C VAL A 28 -5.71 -13.52 -9.87
N ALA A 29 -4.71 -14.40 -9.72
CA ALA A 29 -4.44 -15.47 -10.68
C ALA A 29 -5.63 -16.43 -10.82
N LYS A 30 -6.29 -16.82 -9.72
CA LYS A 30 -7.52 -17.63 -9.80
C LYS A 30 -8.67 -16.92 -10.51
N TYR A 31 -8.82 -15.61 -10.29
CA TYR A 31 -9.81 -14.81 -11.01
C TYR A 31 -9.50 -14.77 -12.51
N HIS A 32 -8.23 -14.60 -12.87
CA HIS A 32 -7.76 -14.68 -14.25
C HIS A 32 -8.02 -16.06 -14.89
N GLU A 33 -7.69 -17.16 -14.20
CA GLU A 33 -7.95 -18.54 -14.63
C GLU A 33 -9.45 -18.83 -14.87
N SER A 34 -10.33 -18.10 -14.18
CA SER A 34 -11.78 -18.16 -14.41
C SER A 34 -12.25 -17.36 -15.63
N ASN A 35 -11.33 -16.92 -16.50
CA ASN A 35 -11.58 -15.95 -17.58
C ASN A 35 -12.23 -14.64 -17.08
N CYS A 36 -11.89 -14.23 -15.86
CA CYS A 36 -12.47 -13.06 -15.20
C CYS A 36 -14.00 -13.14 -14.95
N GLU A 37 -14.59 -14.33 -14.92
CA GLU A 37 -16.03 -14.54 -14.75
C GLU A 37 -16.44 -14.76 -13.29
N ASP A 38 -15.63 -15.43 -12.48
CA ASP A 38 -15.99 -15.76 -11.10
C ASP A 38 -15.83 -14.56 -10.16
N LYS A 39 -16.90 -13.78 -10.03
CA LYS A 39 -16.95 -12.60 -9.16
C LYS A 39 -16.88 -12.94 -7.67
N SER A 40 -17.07 -14.20 -7.27
CA SER A 40 -16.91 -14.60 -5.86
C SER A 40 -15.46 -14.48 -5.39
N ILE A 41 -14.51 -14.58 -6.31
CA ILE A 41 -13.08 -14.38 -6.04
C ILE A 41 -12.80 -12.91 -5.72
N LEU A 42 -13.43 -11.97 -6.42
CA LEU A 42 -13.31 -10.53 -6.13
C LEU A 42 -13.80 -10.18 -4.72
N VAL A 43 -14.91 -10.79 -4.29
CA VAL A 43 -15.41 -10.65 -2.92
C VAL A 43 -14.40 -11.22 -1.90
N SER A 44 -13.72 -12.31 -2.24
CA SER A 44 -12.69 -12.91 -1.39
C SER A 44 -11.44 -12.04 -1.28
N ILE A 45 -11.02 -11.41 -2.39
CA ILE A 45 -9.93 -10.43 -2.42
C ILE A 45 -10.27 -9.23 -1.54
N ASP A 46 -11.45 -8.60 -1.72
CA ASP A 46 -11.85 -7.45 -0.90
C ASP A 46 -11.85 -7.78 0.60
N LYS A 47 -12.41 -8.93 0.99
CA LYS A 47 -12.38 -9.39 2.38
C LYS A 47 -10.95 -9.58 2.90
N ALA A 48 -10.08 -10.20 2.10
CA ALA A 48 -8.68 -10.43 2.48
C ALA A 48 -7.94 -9.10 2.67
N VAL A 49 -8.05 -8.18 1.72
CA VAL A 49 -7.46 -6.84 1.78
C VAL A 49 -7.96 -6.07 3.02
N ASN A 50 -9.27 -6.12 3.29
CA ASN A 50 -9.85 -5.42 4.44
C ASN A 50 -9.51 -6.07 5.79
N SER A 51 -8.98 -7.29 5.83
CA SER A 51 -8.63 -7.98 7.08
C SER A 51 -7.27 -7.57 7.67
N SER A 52 -6.36 -7.04 6.84
CA SER A 52 -4.99 -6.66 7.23
C SER A 52 -4.76 -5.16 7.11
N ILE A 53 -4.27 -4.51 8.17
CA ILE A 53 -3.93 -3.07 8.12
C ILE A 53 -2.92 -2.77 7.01
N GLN A 54 -1.93 -3.64 6.81
CA GLN A 54 -0.92 -3.46 5.77
C GLN A 54 -1.49 -3.57 4.35
N LEU A 55 -2.53 -4.38 4.14
CA LEU A 55 -3.19 -4.48 2.84
C LEU A 55 -4.22 -3.37 2.64
N ARG A 56 -4.86 -2.87 3.70
CA ARG A 56 -5.76 -1.71 3.60
C ARG A 56 -5.05 -0.49 3.01
N SER A 57 -3.79 -0.23 3.36
CA SER A 57 -3.01 0.87 2.74
C SER A 57 -2.72 0.66 1.24
N LYS A 58 -2.86 -0.59 0.77
CA LYS A 58 -2.64 -1.01 -0.63
C LYS A 58 -3.93 -1.22 -1.40
N LYS A 59 -5.10 -1.08 -0.76
CA LYS A 59 -6.40 -1.44 -1.31
C LYS A 59 -6.66 -0.81 -2.69
N GLU A 60 -6.54 0.51 -2.77
CA GLU A 60 -6.76 1.25 -4.02
C GLU A 60 -5.82 0.76 -5.14
N LEU A 61 -4.55 0.44 -4.81
CA LEU A 61 -3.58 -0.06 -5.79
C LEU A 61 -3.97 -1.45 -6.30
N ILE A 62 -4.41 -2.34 -5.39
CA ILE A 62 -4.86 -3.69 -5.73
C ILE A 62 -6.14 -3.64 -6.57
N GLU A 63 -7.11 -2.82 -6.19
CA GLU A 63 -8.37 -2.65 -6.93
C GLU A 63 -8.11 -2.15 -8.36
N ARG A 64 -7.28 -1.12 -8.50
CA ARG A 64 -6.91 -0.58 -9.82
C ARG A 64 -6.13 -1.57 -10.68
N PHE A 65 -5.32 -2.45 -10.09
CA PHE A 65 -4.69 -3.53 -10.84
C PHE A 65 -5.71 -4.57 -11.32
N ILE A 66 -6.65 -4.97 -10.46
CA ILE A 66 -7.70 -5.93 -10.84
C ILE A 66 -8.54 -5.41 -12.01
N GLU A 67 -8.77 -4.10 -12.09
CA GLU A 67 -9.46 -3.46 -13.22
C GLU A 67 -8.73 -3.60 -14.57
N THR A 68 -7.41 -3.82 -14.56
CA THR A 68 -6.62 -4.02 -15.80
C THR A 68 -6.50 -5.49 -16.20
N VAL A 69 -6.84 -6.43 -15.32
CA VAL A 69 -6.72 -7.88 -15.55
C VAL A 69 -7.67 -8.34 -16.65
N ASN A 70 -7.11 -9.06 -17.62
CA ASN A 70 -7.81 -9.63 -18.77
C ASN A 70 -7.13 -10.95 -19.22
N SER A 71 -7.63 -11.59 -20.29
CA SER A 71 -7.13 -12.90 -20.75
C SER A 71 -5.62 -12.95 -21.04
N ASP A 72 -5.00 -11.83 -21.41
CA ASP A 72 -3.58 -11.77 -21.78
C ASP A 72 -2.66 -11.46 -20.58
N THR A 73 -3.24 -11.18 -19.40
CA THR A 73 -2.49 -10.77 -18.21
C THR A 73 -1.54 -11.85 -17.70
N ARG A 74 -0.30 -11.45 -17.41
CA ARG A 74 0.70 -12.24 -16.68
C ARG A 74 0.81 -11.68 -15.27
N VAL A 75 -0.05 -12.16 -14.37
CA VAL A 75 -0.34 -11.53 -13.06
C VAL A 75 0.91 -11.04 -12.32
N ASP A 76 1.94 -11.86 -12.13
CA ASP A 76 3.13 -11.47 -11.36
C ASP A 76 4.00 -10.40 -12.06
N GLU A 77 4.13 -10.47 -13.38
CA GLU A 77 4.94 -9.53 -14.18
C GLU A 77 4.22 -8.20 -14.36
N ASP A 78 2.93 -8.28 -14.68
CA ASP A 78 2.08 -7.12 -14.89
C ASP A 78 1.85 -6.38 -13.58
N TRP A 79 1.76 -7.09 -12.44
CA TRP A 79 1.70 -6.46 -11.12
C TRP A 79 2.94 -5.61 -10.83
N LYS A 80 4.14 -6.15 -11.05
CA LYS A 80 5.39 -5.41 -10.81
C LYS A 80 5.47 -4.17 -11.69
N THR A 81 5.17 -4.32 -12.97
CA THR A 81 5.16 -3.21 -13.94
C THR A 81 4.13 -2.14 -13.53
N PHE A 82 2.91 -2.55 -13.19
CA PHE A 82 1.84 -1.67 -12.75
C PHE A 82 2.21 -0.90 -11.47
N VAL A 83 2.80 -1.58 -10.48
CA VAL A 83 3.25 -0.95 -9.23
C VAL A 83 4.31 0.11 -9.50
N GLU A 84 5.29 -0.17 -10.36
CA GLU A 84 6.35 0.79 -10.71
C GLU A 84 5.79 2.04 -11.40
N GLU A 85 4.93 1.84 -12.40
CA GLU A 85 4.29 2.94 -13.14
C GLU A 85 3.39 3.79 -12.24
N GLN A 86 2.58 3.14 -11.40
CA GLN A 86 1.67 3.84 -10.51
C GLN A 86 2.43 4.58 -9.40
N ARG A 87 3.53 4.01 -8.89
CA ARG A 87 4.39 4.65 -7.90
C ARG A 87 5.02 5.93 -8.45
N GLU A 88 5.55 5.91 -9.67
CA GLU A 88 6.10 7.13 -10.29
C GLU A 88 5.01 8.17 -10.56
N THR A 89 3.84 7.73 -11.01
CA THR A 89 2.68 8.61 -11.28
C THR A 89 2.17 9.29 -10.01
N ASP A 90 1.94 8.53 -8.93
CA ASP A 90 1.45 9.05 -7.65
C ASP A 90 2.47 10.01 -7.02
N LEU A 91 3.77 9.68 -7.09
CA LEU A 91 4.80 10.56 -6.54
C LEU A 91 4.89 11.87 -7.33
N ALA A 92 4.80 11.81 -8.66
CA ALA A 92 4.78 12.99 -9.51
C ALA A 92 3.57 13.89 -9.19
N ALA A 93 2.40 13.29 -8.93
CA ALA A 93 1.20 14.02 -8.54
C ALA A 93 1.39 14.76 -7.21
N ILE A 94 1.93 14.09 -6.17
CA ILE A 94 2.23 14.72 -4.87
C ILE A 94 3.23 15.87 -5.04
N ILE A 95 4.30 15.66 -5.83
CA ILE A 95 5.31 16.69 -6.11
C ILE A 95 4.68 17.91 -6.77
N ALA A 96 3.82 17.71 -7.77
CA ALA A 96 3.16 18.80 -8.48
C ALA A 96 2.15 19.55 -7.60
N GLU A 97 1.28 18.83 -6.90
CA GLU A 97 0.24 19.39 -6.05
C GLU A 97 0.83 20.21 -4.89
N GLU A 98 1.85 19.67 -4.22
CA GLU A 98 2.49 20.34 -3.09
C GLU A 98 3.62 21.29 -3.50
N ARG A 99 3.94 21.36 -4.80
CA ARG A 99 5.05 22.14 -5.39
C ARG A 99 6.39 21.82 -4.74
N LEU A 100 6.65 20.54 -4.52
CA LEU A 100 7.87 20.06 -3.89
C LEU A 100 9.04 20.14 -4.87
N LYS A 101 10.26 20.22 -4.34
CA LYS A 101 11.47 20.13 -5.15
C LYS A 101 11.68 18.68 -5.61
N GLN A 102 11.52 18.45 -6.91
CA GLN A 102 11.40 17.11 -7.47
C GLN A 102 12.58 16.20 -7.15
N ALA A 103 13.82 16.66 -7.34
CA ALA A 103 15.01 15.84 -7.16
C ALA A 103 15.20 15.44 -5.68
N GLU A 104 15.02 16.38 -4.77
CA GLU A 104 15.14 16.18 -3.32
C GLU A 104 14.03 15.27 -2.80
N THR A 105 12.79 15.41 -3.30
CA THR A 105 11.68 14.50 -2.94
C THR A 105 11.96 13.08 -3.39
N LYS A 106 12.37 12.88 -4.66
CA LYS A 106 12.72 11.54 -5.16
C LYS A 106 13.84 10.91 -4.33
N ARG A 107 14.87 11.69 -3.98
CA ARG A 107 15.96 11.21 -3.11
C ARG A 107 15.47 10.83 -1.72
N LEU A 108 14.64 11.66 -1.09
CA LEU A 108 14.07 11.37 0.24
C LEU A 108 13.28 10.07 0.22
N ILE A 109 12.42 9.88 -0.78
CA ILE A 109 11.54 8.74 -0.89
C ILE A 109 12.32 7.46 -1.18
N ASN A 110 13.29 7.49 -2.09
CA ASN A 110 14.17 6.35 -2.36
C ASN A 110 14.98 5.93 -1.12
N ASN A 111 15.47 6.90 -0.35
CA ASN A 111 16.15 6.61 0.91
C ASN A 111 15.17 6.02 1.94
N SER A 112 13.93 6.51 1.98
CA SER A 112 12.92 6.01 2.92
C SER A 112 12.54 4.56 2.66
N PHE A 113 12.38 4.17 1.39
CA PHE A 113 12.15 2.76 1.03
C PHE A 113 13.34 1.88 1.39
N ARG A 114 14.56 2.33 1.13
CA ARG A 114 15.79 1.62 1.52
C ARG A 114 15.91 1.46 3.04
N ASP A 115 15.62 2.52 3.79
CA ASP A 115 15.72 2.56 5.25
C ASP A 115 14.52 1.88 5.95
N GLY A 116 13.49 1.49 5.20
CA GLY A 116 12.27 0.89 5.74
C GLY A 116 11.38 1.85 6.55
N SER A 117 11.64 3.16 6.49
CA SER A 117 10.86 4.16 7.22
C SER A 117 10.96 5.55 6.57
N LEU A 118 9.85 6.28 6.57
CA LEU A 118 9.84 7.69 6.20
C LEU A 118 10.17 8.56 7.42
N LYS A 119 11.31 9.25 7.38
CA LYS A 119 11.71 10.20 8.43
C LYS A 119 10.91 11.49 8.28
N THR A 120 10.01 11.73 9.24
CA THR A 120 9.17 12.94 9.28
C THR A 120 9.72 14.01 10.23
N THR A 121 10.68 13.64 11.07
CA THR A 121 11.36 14.53 12.01
C THR A 121 12.62 15.16 11.40
N GLY A 122 13.12 16.21 12.03
CA GLY A 122 14.29 16.95 11.53
C GLY A 122 13.96 17.84 10.33
N THR A 123 14.95 18.01 9.44
CA THR A 123 14.94 19.01 8.36
C THR A 123 14.70 18.44 6.96
N ASP A 124 14.53 17.12 6.82
CA ASP A 124 14.40 16.47 5.51
C ASP A 124 13.16 16.94 4.74
N ILE A 125 12.01 17.01 5.41
CA ILE A 125 10.79 17.58 4.82
C ILE A 125 10.98 19.08 4.52
N ASP A 126 11.69 19.82 5.37
CA ASP A 126 11.95 21.25 5.12
C ASP A 126 12.79 21.47 3.85
N ARG A 127 13.63 20.51 3.46
CA ARG A 127 14.50 20.60 2.26
C ARG A 127 13.71 20.45 0.97
N ILE A 128 12.66 19.62 0.96
CA ILE A 128 11.82 19.37 -0.22
C ILE A 128 10.71 20.40 -0.41
N MET A 129 10.36 21.15 0.66
CA MET A 129 9.33 22.17 0.59
C MET A 129 9.73 23.35 -0.30
N PRO A 130 8.78 23.98 -1.00
CA PRO A 130 9.02 25.24 -1.69
C PRO A 130 9.36 26.35 -0.66
N PRO A 131 10.03 27.43 -1.09
CA PRO A 131 10.24 28.59 -0.23
C PRO A 131 8.88 29.16 0.19
N VAL A 132 8.61 29.12 1.49
CA VAL A 132 7.38 29.64 2.09
C VAL A 132 7.73 30.70 3.11
N SER A 133 6.89 31.74 3.20
CA SER A 133 7.04 32.78 4.22
C SER A 133 7.07 32.15 5.61
N ARG A 134 8.07 32.54 6.41
CA ARG A 134 8.17 32.17 7.83
C ARG A 134 7.16 32.92 8.70
N PHE A 135 6.56 33.97 8.15
CA PHE A 135 5.57 34.81 8.81
C PHE A 135 4.19 34.42 8.28
N GLY A 136 3.31 33.93 9.16
CA GLY A 136 1.90 33.65 8.83
C GLY A 136 1.33 32.28 9.23
N GLY A 137 2.03 31.45 10.01
CA GLY A 137 1.47 30.18 10.57
C GLY A 137 1.23 29.03 9.58
N ASN A 138 0.99 29.32 8.31
CA ASN A 138 0.64 28.33 7.28
C ASN A 138 1.75 27.34 6.94
N ARG A 139 3.02 27.65 7.26
CA ARG A 139 4.15 26.75 6.99
C ARG A 139 4.07 25.44 7.76
N GLY A 140 3.64 25.50 9.02
CA GLY A 140 3.51 24.30 9.87
C GLY A 140 2.45 23.35 9.33
N GLN A 141 1.26 23.88 9.01
CA GLN A 141 0.16 23.11 8.44
C GLN A 141 0.54 22.50 7.08
N LYS A 142 1.18 23.28 6.19
CA LYS A 142 1.70 22.79 4.90
C LYS A 142 2.67 21.62 5.09
N LYS A 143 3.60 21.73 6.06
CA LYS A 143 4.55 20.64 6.39
C LYS A 143 3.81 19.38 6.83
N GLN A 144 2.79 19.53 7.68
CA GLN A 144 1.99 18.41 8.17
C GLN A 144 1.22 17.71 7.04
N THR A 145 0.58 18.45 6.14
CA THR A 145 -0.09 17.89 4.96
C THR A 145 0.87 17.13 4.05
N ILE A 146 2.09 17.65 3.83
CA ILE A 146 3.12 16.95 3.05
C ILE A 146 3.53 15.65 3.73
N ILE A 147 3.72 15.66 5.06
CA ILE A 147 4.04 14.46 5.84
C ILE A 147 2.95 13.41 5.66
N GLU A 148 1.68 13.77 5.83
CA GLU A 148 0.55 12.85 5.70
C GLU A 148 0.49 12.22 4.30
N LYS A 149 0.64 13.02 3.25
CA LYS A 149 0.65 12.52 1.86
C LYS A 149 1.82 11.58 1.59
N LEU A 150 3.03 11.94 2.02
CA LEU A 150 4.21 11.09 1.81
C LEU A 150 4.18 9.82 2.66
N MET A 151 3.60 9.87 3.86
CA MET A 151 3.38 8.68 4.69
C MET A 151 2.37 7.74 4.04
N ALA A 152 1.22 8.25 3.59
CA ALA A 152 0.24 7.44 2.88
C ALA A 152 0.82 6.81 1.61
N PHE A 153 1.60 7.59 0.84
CA PHE A 153 2.35 7.07 -0.31
C PHE A 153 3.34 5.97 0.10
N PHE A 154 4.13 6.19 1.15
CA PHE A 154 5.09 5.21 1.63
C PHE A 154 4.39 3.91 2.03
N GLU A 155 3.31 3.97 2.83
CA GLU A 155 2.54 2.80 3.26
C GLU A 155 1.85 2.06 2.10
N LYS A 156 1.42 2.79 1.06
CA LYS A 156 0.84 2.22 -0.17
C LYS A 156 1.85 1.38 -0.94
N TYR A 157 3.11 1.79 -1.00
CA TYR A 157 4.12 1.11 -1.83
C TYR A 157 5.17 0.29 -1.07
N PHE A 158 5.27 0.43 0.24
CA PHE A 158 6.27 -0.28 1.04
C PHE A 158 6.06 -1.80 0.99
N GLY A 159 7.15 -2.52 0.69
CA GLY A 159 7.18 -3.98 0.58
C GLY A 159 6.66 -4.55 -0.73
N LEU A 160 6.42 -3.73 -1.75
CA LEU A 160 5.94 -4.19 -3.08
C LEU A 160 7.03 -4.28 -4.15
N VAL A 161 8.23 -3.75 -3.87
CA VAL A 161 9.42 -3.74 -4.75
C VAL A 161 10.66 -3.98 -3.91
#